data_AF-A0A538FB05-F1
#
_entry.id   AF-A0A538FB05-F1
#
_cell.length_a   1.000
_cell.length_b   1.000
_cell.length_c   1.000
_cell.angle_alpha   90.00
_cell.angle_beta   90.00
_cell.angle_gamma   90.00
#
_symmetry.space_group_name_H-M   'P 1'
#
loop_
_entity.id
_entity.type
_entity.pdbx_description
1 polymer ?
#
loop_
_entity_poly.entity_id
_entity_poly.type
_entity_poly.pdbx_seq_one_letter_code
_entity_poly.pdbx_strand_id
1 'polypeptide(L)'
;MPTESPAQRFNAKLAVKITNAVGSMWCAYAFAVLALISLPDAIKAGRAAIISWIAQTFLQLVLLSIIIVGQNVQSAAADKRSEATYQDADAVLHTALQIQKHLEAQDAELEKILAATSS
;
A
#
# COMPACT_ATOMS: atom_id res chain seq x y z
N MET A 1 17.94 14.35 -13.95
CA MET A 1 17.45 13.04 -13.45
C MET A 1 18.61 12.06 -13.60
N PRO A 2 19.06 11.36 -12.55
CA PRO A 2 20.15 10.39 -12.72
C PRO A 2 19.64 9.27 -13.62
N THR A 3 20.31 9.07 -14.75
CA THR A 3 20.04 7.92 -15.62
C THR A 3 20.48 6.67 -14.87
N GLU A 4 19.52 5.98 -14.25
CA GLU A 4 19.78 4.70 -13.60
C GLU A 4 20.49 3.78 -14.59
N SER A 5 21.66 3.27 -14.19
CA SER A 5 22.35 2.26 -14.99
C SER A 5 21.42 1.05 -15.20
N PRO A 6 21.55 0.33 -16.34
CA PRO A 6 20.77 -0.88 -16.59
C PRO A 6 20.83 -1.90 -15.42
N ALA A 7 21.97 -1.97 -14.74
CA ALA A 7 22.18 -2.82 -13.57
C ALA A 7 21.32 -2.40 -12.35
N GLN A 8 21.19 -1.10 -12.07
CA GLN A 8 20.34 -0.62 -10.96
C GLN A 8 18.87 -0.96 -11.18
N ARG A 9 18.38 -0.82 -12.42
CA ARG A 9 17.00 -1.20 -12.78
C ARG A 9 16.74 -2.69 -12.64
N PHE A 10 17.72 -3.52 -13.02
CA PHE A 10 17.64 -4.96 -12.80
C PHE A 10 17.60 -5.30 -11.31
N ASN A 11 18.50 -4.72 -10.51
CA ASN A 11 18.56 -4.94 -9.06
C ASN A 11 17.26 -4.52 -8.37
N ALA A 12 16.67 -3.38 -8.77
CA ALA A 12 15.39 -2.94 -8.24
C ALA A 12 14.26 -3.91 -8.57
N LYS A 13 14.16 -4.37 -9.82
CA LYS A 13 13.15 -5.38 -10.23
C LYS A 13 13.32 -6.69 -9.47
N LEU A 14 14.56 -7.15 -9.30
CA LEU A 14 14.87 -8.36 -8.55
C LEU A 14 14.49 -8.21 -7.08
N ALA A 15 14.86 -7.09 -6.45
CA ALA A 15 14.54 -6.79 -5.06
C ALA A 15 13.02 -6.80 -4.84
N VAL A 16 12.24 -6.11 -5.67
CA VAL A 16 10.77 -6.12 -5.58
C VAL A 16 10.22 -7.54 -5.74
N LYS A 17 10.74 -8.32 -6.69
CA LYS A 17 10.29 -9.71 -6.90
C LYS A 17 10.55 -10.60 -5.68
N ILE A 18 11.73 -10.50 -5.08
CA ILE A 18 12.08 -11.27 -3.88
C ILE A 18 11.23 -10.81 -2.69
N THR A 19 11.13 -9.50 -2.45
CA THR A 19 10.35 -8.95 -1.34
C THR A 19 8.87 -9.30 -1.46
N ASN A 20 8.30 -9.32 -2.67
CA ASN A 20 6.92 -9.75 -2.89
C ASN A 20 6.74 -11.26 -2.62
N ALA A 21 7.73 -12.09 -2.98
CA ALA A 21 7.68 -13.52 -2.71
C ALA A 21 7.77 -13.82 -1.19
N VAL A 22 8.72 -13.18 -0.50
CA VAL A 22 8.93 -13.32 0.95
C VAL A 22 7.79 -12.67 1.76
N GLY A 23 7.22 -11.58 1.23
CA GLY A 23 6.08 -10.85 1.77
C GLY A 23 4.73 -11.49 1.47
N SER A 24 4.68 -12.81 1.27
CA SER A 24 3.45 -13.59 1.11
C SER A 24 3.19 -14.45 2.36
N MET A 25 1.91 -14.69 2.69
CA MET A 25 1.55 -15.54 3.84
C MET A 25 2.11 -16.96 3.71
N TRP A 26 2.23 -17.46 2.48
CA TRP A 26 2.86 -18.75 2.19
C TRP A 26 4.31 -18.85 2.67
N CYS A 27 5.07 -17.74 2.59
CA CYS A 27 6.45 -17.71 3.08
C CYS A 27 6.49 -17.82 4.61
N ALA A 28 5.58 -17.18 5.34
CA ALA A 28 5.49 -17.32 6.79
C ALA A 28 5.21 -18.78 7.19
N TYR A 29 4.33 -19.47 6.47
CA TYR A 29 4.08 -20.90 6.69
C TYR A 29 5.30 -21.76 6.37
N ALA A 30 6.00 -21.49 5.27
CA ALA A 30 7.22 -22.19 4.91
C ALA A 30 8.32 -22.02 5.97
N PHE A 31 8.51 -20.79 6.49
CA PHE A 31 9.47 -20.51 7.55
C PHE A 31 9.09 -21.14 8.88
N ALA A 32 7.81 -21.19 9.21
CA ALA A 32 7.34 -21.93 10.38
C ALA A 32 7.68 -23.43 10.27
N VAL A 33 7.46 -24.05 9.10
CA VAL A 33 7.82 -25.45 8.84
C VAL A 33 9.34 -25.65 8.88
N LEU A 34 10.13 -24.75 8.28
CA LEU A 34 11.59 -24.82 8.35
C LEU A 34 12.10 -24.71 9.78
N ALA A 35 11.52 -23.83 10.60
CA ALA A 35 11.89 -23.73 12.01
C ALA A 35 11.65 -25.06 12.73
N LEU A 36 10.51 -25.74 12.49
CA LEU A 36 10.17 -27.02 13.12
C LEU A 36 11.20 -28.13 12.86
N ILE A 37 11.98 -28.06 11.76
CA ILE A 37 13.04 -29.03 11.48
C ILE A 37 14.13 -29.02 12.58
N SER A 38 14.41 -27.86 13.19
CA SER A 38 15.41 -27.72 14.26
C SER A 38 14.84 -27.88 15.68
N LEU A 39 13.52 -28.05 15.82
CA LEU A 39 12.86 -28.27 17.11
C LEU A 39 13.38 -29.51 17.86
N PRO A 40 13.59 -30.68 17.22
CA PRO A 40 14.06 -31.88 17.94
C PRO A 40 15.41 -31.67 18.63
N ASP A 41 16.30 -30.88 18.06
CA ASP A 41 17.61 -30.61 18.64
C ASP A 41 17.52 -29.64 19.82
N ALA A 42 16.63 -28.64 19.74
CA ALA A 42 16.33 -27.77 20.87
C ALA A 42 15.73 -28.56 22.06
N ILE A 43 14.88 -29.56 21.79
CA ILE A 43 14.31 -30.43 22.82
C ILE A 43 15.40 -31.25 23.52
N LYS A 44 16.31 -31.86 22.76
CA LYS A 44 17.44 -32.63 23.32
C LYS A 44 18.37 -31.77 24.17
N ALA A 45 18.53 -30.49 23.81
CA ALA A 45 19.36 -29.54 24.55
C ALA A 45 18.71 -28.99 25.83
N GLY A 46 17.43 -29.27 26.08
CA GLY A 46 16.73 -28.94 27.32
C GLY A 46 15.98 -27.60 27.33
N ARG A 47 15.43 -27.24 28.49
CA ARG A 47 14.44 -26.15 28.63
C ARG A 47 14.93 -24.78 28.15
N ALA A 48 16.15 -24.41 28.49
CA ALA A 48 16.72 -23.11 28.09
C ALA A 48 16.88 -23.02 26.55
N ALA A 49 17.28 -24.11 25.91
CA ALA A 49 17.42 -24.17 24.45
C ALA A 49 16.07 -24.08 23.74
N ILE A 50 15.01 -24.69 24.27
CA ILE A 50 13.64 -24.56 23.73
C ILE A 50 13.18 -23.10 23.77
N ILE A 51 13.37 -22.40 24.91
CA ILE A 51 12.98 -21.00 25.04
C ILE A 51 13.74 -20.14 24.03
N SER A 52 15.06 -20.35 23.90
CA SER A 52 15.89 -19.64 22.93
C SER A 52 15.46 -19.93 21.49
N TRP A 53 15.14 -21.19 21.16
CA TRP A 53 14.68 -21.60 19.84
C TRP A 53 13.33 -20.96 19.48
N ILE A 54 12.38 -20.89 20.42
CA ILE A 54 11.10 -20.19 20.21
C ILE A 54 11.35 -18.71 19.95
N ALA A 55 12.09 -18.04 20.83
CA ALA A 55 12.29 -16.59 20.76
C ALA A 55 13.12 -16.15 19.55
N GLN A 56 14.11 -16.95 19.16
CA GLN A 56 15.02 -16.64 18.07
C GLN A 56 14.62 -17.37 16.80
N THR A 57 14.87 -18.67 16.69
CA THR A 57 14.70 -19.41 15.43
C THR A 57 13.26 -19.34 14.91
N PHE A 58 12.26 -19.61 15.76
CA PHE A 58 10.87 -19.62 15.32
C PHE A 58 10.32 -18.22 15.12
N LEU A 59 10.27 -17.41 16.19
CA LEU A 59 9.67 -16.09 16.12
C LEU A 59 10.41 -15.17 15.15
N GLN A 60 11.74 -15.13 15.13
CA GLN A 60 12.47 -14.22 14.23
C GLN A 60 12.22 -14.53 12.75
N LEU A 61 12.26 -15.82 12.36
CA LEU A 61 12.05 -16.21 10.96
C LEU A 61 10.62 -15.88 10.52
N VAL A 62 9.62 -16.26 11.33
CA VAL A 62 8.21 -16.05 10.99
C VAL A 62 7.84 -14.56 11.02
N LEU A 63 8.34 -13.81 12.01
CA LEU A 63 8.05 -12.39 12.21
C LEU A 63 8.60 -11.53 11.07
N LEU A 64 9.76 -11.88 10.50
CA LEU A 64 10.29 -11.20 9.31
C LEU A 64 9.29 -11.23 8.14
N SER A 65 8.76 -12.40 7.80
CA SER A 65 7.78 -12.54 6.71
C SER A 65 6.45 -11.87 7.02
N ILE A 66 5.94 -12.01 8.25
CA ILE A 66 4.66 -11.39 8.67
C ILE A 66 4.74 -9.86 8.62
N ILE A 67 5.87 -9.27 9.03
CA ILE A 67 6.06 -7.81 8.96
C ILE A 67 5.97 -7.34 7.50
N ILE A 68 6.64 -8.01 6.58
CA ILE A 68 6.64 -7.62 5.16
C ILE A 68 5.23 -7.77 4.57
N VAL A 69 4.51 -8.85 4.89
CA VAL A 69 3.10 -9.02 4.49
C VAL A 69 2.26 -7.85 5.03
N GLY A 70 2.39 -7.52 6.31
CA GLY A 70 1.65 -6.44 6.95
C GLY A 70 1.95 -5.07 6.33
N GLN A 71 3.20 -4.82 5.94
CA GLN A 71 3.60 -3.61 5.21
C GLN A 71 2.98 -3.57 3.81
N ASN A 72 3.01 -4.68 3.07
CA ASN A 72 2.41 -4.77 1.74
C ASN A 72 0.88 -4.52 1.77
N VAL A 73 0.19 -5.10 2.75
CA VAL A 73 -1.26 -4.89 2.93
C VAL A 73 -1.57 -3.43 3.26
N GLN A 74 -0.79 -2.81 4.15
CA GLN A 74 -0.97 -1.40 4.49
C GLN A 74 -0.68 -0.46 3.31
N SER A 75 0.34 -0.77 2.50
CA SER A 75 0.66 -0.01 1.28
C SER A 75 -0.49 -0.10 0.28
N ALA A 76 -0.99 -1.31 -0.01
CA ALA A 76 -2.11 -1.50 -0.93
C ALA A 76 -3.39 -0.78 -0.44
N ALA A 77 -3.65 -0.79 0.88
CA ALA A 77 -4.76 -0.05 1.45
C ALA A 77 -4.57 1.47 1.35
N ALA A 78 -3.34 1.97 1.50
CA ALA A 78 -3.02 3.39 1.31
C ALA A 78 -3.17 3.81 -0.15
N ASP A 79 -2.71 3.00 -1.10
CA ASP A 79 -2.86 3.24 -2.53
C ASP A 79 -4.33 3.30 -2.93
N LYS A 80 -5.16 2.37 -2.44
CA LYS A 80 -6.62 2.39 -2.66
C LYS A 80 -7.28 3.64 -2.09
N ARG A 81 -6.84 4.11 -0.91
CA ARG A 81 -7.35 5.37 -0.34
C ARG A 81 -6.93 6.57 -1.18
N SER A 82 -5.69 6.60 -1.65
CA SER A 82 -5.18 7.65 -2.53
C SER A 82 -5.99 7.72 -3.83
N GLU A 83 -6.29 6.57 -4.43
CA GLU A 83 -7.14 6.49 -5.63
C GLU A 83 -8.56 7.00 -5.34
N ALA A 84 -9.17 6.60 -4.22
CA ALA A 84 -10.50 7.09 -3.84
C ALA A 84 -10.50 8.61 -3.61
N THR A 85 -9.48 9.17 -2.96
CA THR A 85 -9.33 10.62 -2.77
C THR A 85 -9.15 11.34 -4.10
N TYR A 86 -8.40 10.77 -5.04
CA TYR A 86 -8.24 11.34 -6.37
C TYR A 86 -9.59 11.40 -7.13
N GLN A 87 -10.37 10.33 -7.09
CA GLN A 87 -11.70 10.28 -7.70
C GLN A 87 -12.68 11.26 -7.06
N ASP A 88 -12.64 11.41 -5.74
CA ASP A 88 -13.45 12.40 -5.01
C ASP A 88 -13.09 13.84 -5.41
N ALA A 89 -11.79 14.14 -5.50
CA ALA A 89 -11.32 15.45 -5.95
C ALA A 89 -11.76 15.78 -7.39
N ASP A 90 -11.73 14.81 -8.29
CA ASP A 90 -12.22 14.96 -9.67
C ASP A 90 -13.73 15.22 -9.72
N ALA A 91 -14.52 14.49 -8.92
CA ALA A 91 -15.96 14.70 -8.81
C ALA A 91 -16.31 16.10 -8.26
N VAL A 92 -15.56 16.56 -7.25
CA VAL A 92 -15.70 17.92 -6.70
C VAL A 92 -15.37 18.97 -7.75
N LEU A 93 -14.28 18.80 -8.51
CA LEU A 93 -13.91 19.70 -9.59
C LEU A 93 -14.99 19.77 -10.67
N HIS A 94 -15.51 18.61 -11.10
CA HIS A 94 -16.59 18.56 -12.07
C HIS A 94 -17.84 19.29 -11.57
N THR A 95 -18.20 19.09 -10.29
CA THR A 95 -19.33 19.78 -9.66
C THR A 95 -19.09 21.30 -9.60
N ALA A 96 -17.88 21.74 -9.27
CA ALA A 96 -17.52 23.16 -9.26
C ALA A 96 -17.63 23.79 -10.66
N LEU A 97 -17.20 23.09 -11.71
CA LEU A 97 -17.35 23.53 -13.10
C LEU A 97 -18.82 23.62 -13.53
N GLN A 98 -19.66 22.69 -13.07
CA GLN A 98 -21.10 22.76 -13.33
C GLN A 98 -21.75 23.97 -12.64
N ILE A 99 -21.37 24.26 -11.39
CA ILE A 99 -21.84 25.45 -10.67
C ILE A 99 -21.41 26.73 -11.40
N GLN A 100 -20.16 26.81 -11.85
CA GLN A 100 -19.66 27.96 -12.61
C GLN A 100 -20.48 28.20 -13.88
N LYS A 101 -20.76 27.15 -14.67
CA LYS A 101 -21.63 27.27 -15.85
C LYS A 101 -23.05 27.72 -15.49
N HIS A 102 -23.58 27.28 -14.36
CA HIS A 102 -24.91 27.69 -13.92
C HIS A 102 -24.95 29.15 -13.46
N LEU A 103 -23.87 29.65 -12.86
CA LEU A 103 -23.72 31.06 -12.50
C LEU A 103 -23.65 31.94 -13.76
N GLU A 104 -22.82 31.57 -14.75
CA GLU A 104 -22.73 32.28 -16.03
C GLU A 104 -24.08 32.36 -16.75
N ALA A 105 -24.86 31.27 -16.73
CA ALA A 105 -26.20 31.25 -17.32
C ALA A 105 -27.20 32.15 -16.55
N GLN A 106 -27.09 32.22 -15.22
CA GLN A 106 -27.91 33.11 -14.40
C GLN A 106 -27.57 34.59 -14.62
N ASP A 107 -26.27 34.92 -14.70
CA ASP A 107 -25.81 36.29 -14.98
C ASP A 107 -26.34 36.79 -16.33
N ALA A 108 -26.31 35.94 -17.36
CA ALA A 108 -26.84 36.27 -18.68
C ALA A 108 -28.36 36.53 -18.69
N GLU A 109 -29.12 35.87 -17.82
CA GLU A 109 -30.57 36.09 -17.72
C GLU A 109 -30.90 37.34 -16.89
N LEU A 110 -30.15 37.59 -15.81
CA LEU A 110 -30.26 38.82 -15.02
C LEU A 110 -29.98 40.06 -15.87
N GLU A 111 -28.99 40.02 -16.76
CA GLU A 111 -28.67 41.11 -17.68
C GLU A 111 -29.85 41.45 -18.61
N LYS A 112 -30.57 40.43 -19.12
CA LYS A 112 -31.78 40.64 -19.93
C LYS A 112 -32.91 41.28 -19.13
N ILE A 113 -33.14 40.83 -17.90
CA ILE A 113 -34.19 41.39 -17.03
C ILE A 113 -33.88 42.85 -16.69
N LEU A 114 -32.63 43.17 -16.39
CA LEU A 114 -32.16 44.54 -16.17
C LEU A 114 -32.38 45.43 -17.40
N ALA A 115 -32.06 44.93 -18.59
CA ALA A 115 -32.30 45.64 -19.85
C ALA A 115 -33.80 45.90 -20.09
N ALA A 116 -34.67 44.91 -19.81
CA ALA A 116 -36.12 45.05 -19.98
C ALA A 116 -36.77 45.98 -18.93
N THR A 117 -36.19 46.09 -17.73
CA THR A 117 -36.73 46.94 -16.65
C THR A 117 -36.24 48.40 -16.76
N SER A 118 -35.16 48.64 -17.50
CA SER A 118 -34.59 49.98 -17.71
C SER A 118 -35.14 50.71 -18.95
N SER A 119 -35.99 50.06 -19.74
CA SER A 119 -36.78 50.61 -20.86
C SER A 119 -38.21 50.93 -20.45
#